data_AF-A0A9W8AED1-F1
#
_entry.id   AF-A0A9W8AED1-F1
#
_cell.length_a   1.000
_cell.length_b   1.000
_cell.length_c   1.000
_cell.angle_alpha   90.00
_cell.angle_beta   90.00
_cell.angle_gamma   90.00
#
_symmetry.space_group_name_H-M   'P 1'
#
loop_
_entity.id
_entity.type
_entity.pdbx_description
1 polymer ?
#
loop_
_entity_poly.entity_id
_entity_poly.type
_entity_poly.pdbx_seq_one_letter_code
_entity_poly.pdbx_strand_id
1 'polypeptide(L)'
;MPRPYSTDGSTLPSREPPFDNHTRSPPRSASRLAHIVPPVHEHISKDRIDVTITDPWTRSDGHHATVEANDDPISSLQDAHHYQHPPSEDDDDDSFSEGEESVTSTDLVVLTAVPAHRSTAYVPGQRMASRVASVKSGTPTLRRGGRTPSMQNLWDDDKASRSDDDRKPLDGFEDPAGPPSGETEGSSPAKRLGGRLAQVRNFMHPRQFGRARSRTANSPPPSVIVGMWWCARRALLLTLLWLVLLTVVGLIATGLESALGPRMYNYARVEFPWTNRPQDYLLPFDRNFRGNINILLEGHAHTTLSDGSMTPEQLVEFYRASGFNALVVSDHNTVEGGLAAERYAQSRYPDDFLVIPAQEYSCCRIHMNFLNIRETIPVTSAFPDDTELRRVIRRVHELGGLVVVNHIPWSNKTESGYDVSTLPTHPSRQDLVALGIDGFEVMNGATMDTRSYLYLRDTPPNLRRQRPFQITGNDIHHPDDGVYNWTVMSAKNFTVDGIIEELRQRRTSFLVEPSGTRQRPTVPYNPVYLFLAPLTGIARYFTNFYDRRRGMYSFTGSFCQPERVSFHAEALLGLFLGIFFAIFFNRLAGLYVVPWIRRRYHRFRSGLTAF
;
A
#
# COMPACT_ATOMS: atom_id res chain seq x y z
N MET A 1 -38.94 57.89 8.45
CA MET A 1 -39.45 58.59 9.64
C MET A 1 -39.09 57.80 10.88
N PRO A 2 -38.35 58.40 11.85
CA PRO A 2 -38.47 58.02 13.26
C PRO A 2 -38.56 59.26 14.18
N ARG A 3 -39.21 59.17 15.36
CA ARG A 3 -39.20 60.11 16.52
C ARG A 3 -40.36 59.74 17.51
N PRO A 4 -40.37 60.23 18.78
CA PRO A 4 -39.30 60.16 19.79
C PRO A 4 -39.83 59.90 21.24
N TYR A 5 -38.95 59.88 22.25
CA TYR A 5 -39.11 60.64 23.50
C TYR A 5 -37.74 60.85 24.19
N SER A 6 -37.58 61.91 24.99
CA SER A 6 -36.28 62.47 25.45
C SER A 6 -36.22 62.88 26.93
N THR A 7 -35.11 63.53 27.33
CA THR A 7 -34.72 64.17 28.63
C THR A 7 -34.05 63.24 29.67
N ASP A 8 -33.13 63.63 30.58
CA ASP A 8 -32.05 64.67 30.63
C ASP A 8 -31.16 64.42 31.90
N GLY A 9 -29.99 65.03 32.17
CA GLY A 9 -29.15 65.94 31.36
C GLY A 9 -28.13 66.80 32.18
N SER A 10 -26.90 67.01 31.64
CA SER A 10 -25.93 68.10 31.92
C SER A 10 -24.98 68.12 33.16
N THR A 11 -23.82 68.81 32.97
CA THR A 11 -22.82 69.38 33.92
C THR A 11 -21.64 68.58 34.49
N LEU A 12 -20.43 69.07 34.16
CA LEU A 12 -19.13 69.05 34.89
C LEU A 12 -19.08 70.31 35.82
N PRO A 13 -18.13 70.53 36.80
CA PRO A 13 -16.70 70.19 36.71
C PRO A 13 -15.82 69.99 37.99
N SER A 14 -14.55 69.63 37.76
CA SER A 14 -13.31 70.13 38.43
C SER A 14 -12.76 69.57 39.78
N ARG A 15 -11.43 69.34 39.71
CA ARG A 15 -10.33 69.54 40.70
C ARG A 15 -9.94 68.44 41.72
N GLU A 16 -8.62 68.22 41.70
CA GLU A 16 -7.67 67.48 42.58
C GLU A 16 -7.52 68.17 43.99
N PRO A 17 -6.56 67.87 44.92
CA PRO A 17 -5.27 67.11 44.85
C PRO A 17 -4.98 66.27 46.15
N PRO A 18 -3.75 65.96 46.67
CA PRO A 18 -2.37 66.26 46.17
C PRO A 18 -1.18 65.26 46.40
N PHE A 19 -0.07 65.55 45.69
CA PHE A 19 1.39 65.46 46.06
C PHE A 19 2.07 64.07 46.36
N ASP A 20 3.35 63.82 46.02
CA ASP A 20 4.39 64.59 45.28
C ASP A 20 5.46 63.70 44.59
N ASN A 21 6.38 64.37 43.86
CA ASN A 21 7.48 63.92 43.00
C ASN A 21 8.64 63.10 43.64
N HIS A 22 9.38 62.32 42.81
CA HIS A 22 10.79 62.66 42.48
C HIS A 22 11.47 61.78 41.39
N THR A 23 11.71 62.39 40.22
CA THR A 23 12.93 62.35 39.38
C THR A 23 14.04 61.29 39.63
N ARG A 24 14.38 60.48 38.60
CA ARG A 24 15.66 60.56 37.81
C ARG A 24 15.87 59.36 36.85
N SER A 25 16.36 59.68 35.64
CA SER A 25 17.00 58.76 34.69
C SER A 25 18.52 59.07 34.60
N PRO A 26 19.27 58.46 33.65
CA PRO A 26 20.07 57.24 33.76
C PRO A 26 21.58 57.56 33.98
N PRO A 27 22.50 56.65 33.62
CA PRO A 27 23.43 57.06 32.55
C PRO A 27 23.77 55.98 31.50
N ARG A 28 24.25 56.46 30.34
CA ARG A 28 24.97 55.69 29.31
C ARG A 28 26.47 55.95 29.41
N SER A 29 27.30 54.91 29.24
CA SER A 29 28.63 54.96 28.61
C SER A 29 29.08 53.51 28.36
N ALA A 30 29.25 53.00 27.14
CA ALA A 30 30.07 53.45 26.02
C ALA A 30 31.59 53.31 26.24
N SER A 31 32.15 52.18 25.81
CA SER A 31 33.49 52.11 25.20
C SER A 31 33.64 50.87 24.32
N ARG A 32 34.19 51.07 23.11
CA ARG A 32 34.65 49.99 22.23
C ARG A 32 35.95 49.43 22.80
N LEU A 33 36.21 48.14 22.57
CA LEU A 33 37.55 47.69 22.17
C LEU A 33 37.45 46.38 21.40
N ALA A 34 38.04 46.36 20.20
CA ALA A 34 38.23 45.15 19.44
C ALA A 34 39.49 44.43 19.93
N HIS A 35 39.46 43.11 20.01
CA HIS A 35 40.69 42.32 19.98
C HIS A 35 40.55 41.15 19.01
N ILE A 36 41.37 41.22 17.97
CA ILE A 36 41.70 40.12 17.05
C ILE A 36 42.54 39.11 17.82
N VAL A 37 42.17 37.84 17.78
CA VAL A 37 43.02 36.68 18.16
C VAL A 37 42.75 35.56 17.13
N PRO A 38 43.76 34.78 16.69
CA PRO A 38 43.79 34.22 15.32
C PRO A 38 43.15 32.82 15.17
N PRO A 39 43.07 32.26 13.95
CA PRO A 39 42.72 30.85 13.75
C PRO A 39 43.83 29.95 14.33
N VAL A 40 43.44 29.00 15.18
CA VAL A 40 44.33 27.93 15.64
C VAL A 40 44.34 26.83 14.59
N HIS A 41 45.38 26.80 13.77
CA HIS A 41 45.86 25.56 13.17
C HIS A 41 46.53 24.74 14.26
N GLU A 42 46.05 23.52 14.52
CA GLU A 42 46.89 22.51 15.15
C GLU A 42 46.61 21.11 14.59
N HIS A 43 47.68 20.49 14.10
CA HIS A 43 47.68 19.07 13.69
C HIS A 43 47.67 18.20 14.94
N ILE A 44 46.70 17.28 15.06
CA ILE A 44 46.83 16.10 15.93
C ILE A 44 46.56 14.83 15.11
N SER A 45 47.15 13.73 15.57
CA SER A 45 47.58 12.57 14.80
C SER A 45 46.49 11.65 14.26
N LYS A 46 46.89 10.90 13.23
CA LYS A 46 46.27 9.61 12.89
C LYS A 46 46.42 8.65 14.08
N ASP A 47 45.32 8.26 14.69
CA ASP A 47 45.24 7.00 15.40
C ASP A 47 44.11 6.15 14.82
N ARG A 48 44.49 4.97 14.31
CA ARG A 48 43.58 3.96 13.79
C ARG A 48 42.80 3.34 14.95
N ILE A 49 41.48 3.35 14.85
CA ILE A 49 40.66 2.33 15.50
C ILE A 49 40.24 1.34 14.41
N ASP A 50 40.99 0.24 14.31
CA ASP A 50 40.67 -0.85 13.38
C ASP A 50 39.41 -1.58 13.86
N VAL A 51 38.28 -1.36 13.19
CA VAL A 51 37.08 -2.19 13.34
C VAL A 51 37.21 -3.38 12.39
N THR A 52 37.57 -4.54 12.92
CA THR A 52 37.71 -5.78 12.16
C THR A 52 36.33 -6.31 11.73
N ILE A 53 35.97 -6.10 10.46
CA ILE A 53 34.88 -6.84 9.83
C ILE A 53 35.45 -8.20 9.40
N THR A 54 35.12 -9.26 10.15
CA THR A 54 35.42 -10.63 9.75
C THR A 54 34.37 -11.11 8.76
N ASP A 55 34.72 -11.15 7.48
CA ASP A 55 33.89 -11.71 6.41
C ASP A 55 34.34 -13.17 6.12
N PRO A 56 33.58 -14.21 6.51
CA PRO A 56 33.86 -15.57 6.13
C PRO A 56 33.28 -15.88 4.74
N TRP A 57 33.87 -16.86 4.05
CA TRP A 57 33.48 -17.36 2.71
C TRP A 57 34.13 -16.68 1.49
N THR A 58 35.46 -16.83 1.39
CA THR A 58 36.04 -17.22 0.10
C THR A 58 36.53 -18.65 0.16
N ARG A 59 36.07 -19.47 -0.79
CA ARG A 59 36.82 -20.66 -1.23
C ARG A 59 36.66 -20.79 -2.73
N SER A 60 37.80 -20.93 -3.39
CA SER A 60 37.94 -21.16 -4.82
C SER A 60 37.20 -22.42 -5.26
N ASP A 61 36.72 -22.41 -6.50
CA ASP A 61 37.21 -23.33 -7.53
C ASP A 61 37.09 -22.63 -8.89
N GLY A 62 38.09 -22.81 -9.76
CA GLY A 62 38.16 -22.14 -11.06
C GLY A 62 38.23 -23.14 -12.19
N HIS A 63 37.63 -22.80 -13.33
CA HIS A 63 37.95 -23.41 -14.62
C HIS A 63 37.99 -22.35 -15.72
N HIS A 64 39.06 -22.41 -16.52
CA HIS A 64 39.26 -21.55 -17.68
C HIS A 64 38.30 -21.89 -18.83
N ALA A 65 37.82 -20.85 -19.52
CA ALA A 65 37.60 -20.88 -20.97
C ALA A 65 37.89 -19.47 -21.52
N THR A 66 38.36 -19.40 -22.76
CA THR A 66 39.02 -18.22 -23.35
C THR A 66 38.07 -17.23 -24.02
N VAL A 67 38.56 -16.00 -24.14
CA VAL A 67 37.97 -14.91 -24.94
C VAL A 67 38.05 -15.25 -26.43
N GLU A 68 36.98 -14.98 -27.16
CA GLU A 68 37.06 -14.57 -28.56
C GLU A 68 35.95 -13.53 -28.82
N ALA A 69 36.35 -12.36 -29.31
CA ALA A 69 35.46 -11.31 -29.78
C ALA A 69 35.55 -11.25 -31.31
N ASN A 70 34.45 -10.92 -31.99
CA ASN A 70 34.45 -10.54 -33.38
C ASN A 70 33.44 -9.42 -33.58
N ASP A 71 33.90 -8.36 -34.24
CA ASP A 71 33.13 -7.15 -34.55
C ASP A 71 32.41 -7.26 -35.91
N ASP A 72 31.40 -6.40 -36.08
CA ASP A 72 30.96 -5.80 -37.36
C ASP A 72 30.28 -6.66 -38.47
N PRO A 73 29.54 -6.04 -39.42
CA PRO A 73 28.90 -4.71 -39.40
C PRO A 73 27.43 -4.69 -39.91
N ILE A 74 26.85 -3.49 -39.88
CA ILE A 74 25.55 -3.09 -40.48
C ILE A 74 25.53 -3.27 -42.01
N SER A 75 24.39 -3.66 -42.59
CA SER A 75 24.02 -3.25 -43.95
C SER A 75 22.51 -3.01 -44.14
N SER A 76 22.21 -2.15 -45.11
CA SER A 76 20.92 -1.53 -45.44
C SER A 76 19.95 -2.43 -46.20
N LEU A 77 18.66 -2.05 -46.21
CA LEU A 77 17.85 -2.01 -47.45
C LEU A 77 16.68 -1.01 -47.33
N GLN A 78 16.33 -0.39 -48.45
CA GLN A 78 15.34 0.70 -48.61
C GLN A 78 14.03 0.18 -49.27
N ASP A 79 13.15 1.15 -49.58
CA ASP A 79 12.01 1.11 -50.50
C ASP A 79 10.63 0.64 -49.95
N ALA A 80 9.48 1.21 -50.34
CA ALA A 80 9.17 2.51 -50.97
C ALA A 80 7.62 2.72 -50.97
N HIS A 81 7.14 3.86 -51.51
CA HIS A 81 5.74 4.23 -51.83
C HIS A 81 4.86 4.76 -50.66
N HIS A 82 4.02 5.81 -50.82
CA HIS A 82 3.68 6.58 -52.03
C HIS A 82 3.32 8.06 -51.73
N TYR A 83 3.31 8.88 -52.79
CA TYR A 83 3.06 10.34 -52.84
C TYR A 83 1.58 10.73 -52.65
N GLN A 84 1.31 11.92 -52.09
CA GLN A 84 0.60 13.02 -52.80
C GLN A 84 0.64 14.38 -52.06
N HIS A 85 0.66 15.45 -52.85
CA HIS A 85 0.78 16.91 -52.57
C HIS A 85 0.17 17.63 -53.82
N PRO A 86 0.01 18.98 -53.94
CA PRO A 86 0.20 20.15 -53.03
C PRO A 86 -1.07 21.08 -53.09
N PRO A 87 -1.06 22.43 -53.21
CA PRO A 87 -0.14 23.52 -52.79
C PRO A 87 -0.80 24.75 -52.08
N SER A 88 0.04 25.59 -51.45
CA SER A 88 0.02 27.07 -51.43
C SER A 88 1.31 27.54 -50.74
N GLU A 89 2.32 28.11 -51.42
CA GLU A 89 2.41 29.53 -51.83
C GLU A 89 2.38 30.49 -50.61
N ASP A 90 3.54 30.99 -50.18
CA ASP A 90 4.08 32.30 -50.58
C ASP A 90 5.53 32.51 -50.06
N ASP A 91 6.26 33.42 -50.72
CA ASP A 91 7.69 33.71 -50.53
C ASP A 91 7.97 34.67 -49.35
N ASP A 92 9.22 34.70 -48.86
CA ASP A 92 10.05 35.93 -48.83
C ASP A 92 11.50 35.68 -48.35
N ASP A 93 12.38 36.60 -48.73
CA ASP A 93 13.84 36.42 -48.89
C ASP A 93 14.74 36.88 -47.71
N ASP A 94 16.05 36.76 -47.92
CA ASP A 94 17.16 37.55 -47.33
C ASP A 94 17.82 37.20 -45.95
N SER A 95 18.84 36.33 -46.05
CA SER A 95 20.29 36.64 -45.96
C SER A 95 20.98 37.28 -44.71
N PHE A 96 22.26 36.88 -44.52
CA PHE A 96 23.31 37.36 -43.56
C PHE A 96 23.08 37.10 -42.04
N SER A 97 23.97 36.44 -41.32
CA SER A 97 25.44 36.60 -41.30
C SER A 97 26.16 35.49 -40.51
N GLU A 98 27.45 35.28 -40.78
CA GLU A 98 28.31 34.34 -40.05
C GLU A 98 28.68 34.86 -38.64
N GLY A 99 28.87 33.94 -37.70
CA GLY A 99 29.28 34.23 -36.33
C GLY A 99 29.83 32.99 -35.63
N GLU A 100 31.08 32.62 -35.94
CA GLU A 100 31.81 31.63 -35.14
C GLU A 100 32.16 32.23 -33.77
N GLU A 101 31.61 31.68 -32.69
CA GLU A 101 32.27 31.74 -31.37
C GLU A 101 32.40 30.34 -30.78
N SER A 102 33.65 29.95 -30.56
CA SER A 102 34.02 28.71 -29.88
C SER A 102 33.88 28.88 -28.37
N VAL A 103 33.16 27.96 -27.72
CA VAL A 103 33.15 27.85 -26.24
C VAL A 103 33.55 26.44 -25.83
N THR A 104 34.40 26.38 -24.82
CA THR A 104 35.20 25.24 -24.39
C THR A 104 34.41 24.15 -23.66
N SER A 105 34.97 22.94 -23.70
CA SER A 105 34.47 21.73 -23.02
C SER A 105 34.20 21.89 -21.52
N THR A 106 33.19 21.19 -21.00
CA THR A 106 33.13 20.80 -19.58
C THR A 106 32.39 19.47 -19.40
N ASP A 107 33.15 18.44 -19.04
CA ASP A 107 32.81 17.22 -18.30
C ASP A 107 31.38 16.66 -18.34
N LEU A 108 31.14 15.75 -19.29
CA LEU A 108 30.00 14.82 -19.27
C LEU A 108 30.30 13.61 -18.37
N VAL A 109 29.93 13.66 -17.08
CA VAL A 109 30.01 12.50 -16.20
C VAL A 109 28.86 11.53 -16.51
N VAL A 110 29.15 10.49 -17.29
CA VAL A 110 28.23 9.39 -17.58
C VAL A 110 28.11 8.49 -16.34
N LEU A 111 27.04 8.66 -15.57
CA LEU A 111 26.65 7.70 -14.53
C LEU A 111 25.94 6.50 -15.18
N THR A 112 26.66 5.39 -15.32
CA THR A 112 26.11 4.10 -15.73
C THR A 112 25.15 3.56 -14.66
N ALA A 113 23.89 3.34 -15.04
CA ALA A 113 22.88 2.80 -14.14
C ALA A 113 23.12 1.30 -13.89
N VAL A 114 23.33 0.92 -12.63
CA VAL A 114 23.32 -0.48 -12.19
C VAL A 114 21.87 -0.90 -11.92
N PRO A 115 21.35 -1.98 -12.54
CA PRO A 115 19.97 -2.41 -12.32
C PRO A 115 19.77 -2.98 -10.91
N ALA A 116 18.77 -2.46 -10.19
CA ALA A 116 18.43 -2.95 -8.86
C ALA A 116 17.84 -4.38 -8.92
N HIS A 117 18.43 -5.29 -8.15
CA HIS A 117 17.92 -6.66 -8.03
C HIS A 117 16.59 -6.71 -7.25
N ARG A 118 15.71 -7.63 -7.68
CA ARG A 118 14.40 -7.92 -7.06
C ARG A 118 14.55 -8.26 -5.57
N SER A 119 13.84 -7.54 -4.70
CA SER A 119 13.64 -7.95 -3.31
C SER A 119 12.69 -9.15 -3.23
N THR A 120 13.12 -10.19 -2.51
CA THR A 120 12.32 -11.40 -2.27
C THR A 120 11.66 -11.36 -0.89
N ALA A 121 10.66 -12.23 -0.70
CA ALA A 121 9.73 -12.17 0.42
C ALA A 121 10.38 -12.31 1.81
N TYR A 122 9.87 -11.54 2.78
CA TYR A 122 10.25 -11.60 4.18
C TYR A 122 9.58 -12.78 4.89
N VAL A 123 10.37 -13.66 5.51
CA VAL A 123 9.90 -14.80 6.33
C VAL A 123 10.50 -14.68 7.74
N PRO A 124 9.72 -14.36 8.78
CA PRO A 124 10.22 -14.29 10.15
C PRO A 124 10.28 -15.70 10.76
N GLY A 125 11.49 -16.19 11.05
CA GLY A 125 11.63 -17.54 11.60
C GLY A 125 13.04 -17.97 12.00
N GLN A 126 13.65 -17.34 13.00
CA GLN A 126 14.73 -17.98 13.77
C GLN A 126 14.53 -17.88 15.28
N ARG A 127 15.05 -18.91 15.97
CA ARG A 127 14.71 -19.27 17.35
C ARG A 127 15.60 -18.54 18.35
N MET A 128 15.03 -17.93 19.38
CA MET A 128 15.78 -17.68 20.61
C MET A 128 15.90 -18.97 21.43
N ALA A 129 17.13 -19.27 21.87
CA ALA A 129 17.42 -20.44 22.70
C ALA A 129 16.97 -20.20 24.15
N SER A 130 16.17 -21.12 24.68
CA SER A 130 15.72 -21.10 26.08
C SER A 130 16.87 -21.41 27.04
N ARG A 131 17.22 -20.47 27.93
CA ARG A 131 17.85 -20.80 29.21
C ARG A 131 16.78 -20.86 30.30
N VAL A 132 16.55 -22.06 30.83
CA VAL A 132 15.63 -22.29 31.93
C VAL A 132 16.33 -21.92 33.25
N ALA A 133 15.79 -20.95 33.96
CA ALA A 133 16.07 -20.73 35.38
C ALA A 133 14.79 -21.04 36.16
N SER A 134 14.81 -22.04 37.05
CA SER A 134 13.64 -22.43 37.82
C SER A 134 13.39 -21.46 38.98
N VAL A 135 12.21 -20.85 39.04
CA VAL A 135 11.69 -20.21 40.25
C VAL A 135 10.36 -20.87 40.61
N LYS A 136 10.18 -21.13 41.91
CA LYS A 136 9.10 -21.98 42.44
C LYS A 136 7.73 -21.31 42.33
N SER A 137 6.71 -22.13 42.11
CA SER A 137 5.30 -21.75 42.16
C SER A 137 4.88 -21.32 43.57
N GLY A 138 4.25 -20.15 43.68
CA GLY A 138 3.48 -19.72 44.84
C GLY A 138 2.06 -19.37 44.41
N THR A 139 1.07 -20.12 44.89
CA THR A 139 -0.36 -19.87 44.63
C THR A 139 -0.93 -18.97 45.71
N PRO A 140 -1.79 -18.00 45.35
CA PRO A 140 -2.86 -17.57 46.25
C PRO A 140 -4.24 -17.71 45.60
N THR A 141 -5.20 -18.15 46.42
CA THR A 141 -6.64 -18.23 46.12
C THR A 141 -7.40 -16.99 46.63
N LEU A 142 -8.71 -16.91 46.30
CA LEU A 142 -9.72 -15.93 46.79
C LEU A 142 -9.74 -14.59 46.00
N ARG A 143 -10.88 -13.90 45.77
CA ARG A 143 -12.29 -14.11 46.20
C ARG A 143 -13.29 -13.44 45.23
N ARG A 144 -14.59 -13.76 45.36
CA ARG A 144 -15.73 -13.12 44.64
C ARG A 144 -16.11 -11.75 45.21
N GLY A 145 -16.67 -10.88 44.36
CA GLY A 145 -17.59 -9.78 44.68
C GLY A 145 -17.10 -8.38 44.27
N GLY A 146 -17.88 -7.52 43.58
CA GLY A 146 -19.21 -7.73 42.98
C GLY A 146 -19.77 -6.48 42.25
N ARG A 147 -20.84 -6.69 41.46
CA ARG A 147 -21.86 -5.75 40.92
C ARG A 147 -21.50 -4.29 40.55
N THR A 148 -21.76 -3.96 39.28
CA THR A 148 -22.47 -2.73 38.82
C THR A 148 -23.28 -3.05 37.54
N PRO A 149 -24.25 -2.21 37.10
CA PRO A 149 -25.49 -2.71 36.50
C PRO A 149 -25.53 -2.82 34.97
N SER A 150 -26.57 -3.51 34.49
CA SER A 150 -27.00 -3.63 33.11
C SER A 150 -27.56 -2.32 32.53
N MET A 151 -27.22 -2.01 31.29
CA MET A 151 -28.11 -1.27 30.38
C MET A 151 -28.48 -2.18 29.21
N GLN A 152 -29.79 -2.26 28.95
CA GLN A 152 -30.37 -2.95 27.81
C GLN A 152 -30.74 -1.92 26.73
N ASN A 153 -30.65 -2.37 25.49
CA ASN A 153 -31.45 -1.98 24.33
C ASN A 153 -31.45 -0.50 23.89
N LEU A 154 -30.87 -0.28 22.71
CA LEU A 154 -31.38 0.61 21.66
C LEU A 154 -30.86 0.06 20.31
N TRP A 155 -31.62 -0.86 19.73
CA TRP A 155 -31.40 -1.46 18.40
C TRP A 155 -32.78 -1.85 17.81
N ASP A 156 -33.47 -0.84 17.29
CA ASP A 156 -34.62 -0.85 16.37
C ASP A 156 -34.36 0.37 15.47
N ASP A 157 -34.57 0.45 14.16
CA ASP A 157 -34.93 -0.47 13.07
C ASP A 157 -34.11 0.04 11.83
N ASP A 158 -33.97 -0.62 10.67
CA ASP A 158 -35.03 -1.14 9.82
C ASP A 158 -34.50 -2.12 8.75
N LYS A 159 -35.28 -3.16 8.42
CA LYS A 159 -35.00 -4.12 7.34
C LYS A 159 -36.30 -4.63 6.69
N ALA A 160 -36.75 -3.91 5.68
CA ALA A 160 -37.64 -4.40 4.62
C ALA A 160 -37.36 -3.58 3.33
N SER A 161 -37.60 -4.06 2.11
CA SER A 161 -38.49 -5.15 1.69
C SER A 161 -37.95 -5.92 0.49
N ARG A 162 -38.14 -7.24 0.49
CA ARG A 162 -38.28 -8.04 -0.75
C ARG A 162 -39.76 -8.14 -1.11
N SER A 163 -40.06 -8.25 -2.39
CA SER A 163 -41.35 -8.73 -2.89
C SER A 163 -41.11 -9.77 -3.99
N ASP A 164 -41.47 -11.02 -3.71
CA ASP A 164 -41.71 -12.04 -4.74
C ASP A 164 -43.14 -11.87 -5.26
N ASP A 165 -43.37 -11.97 -6.57
CA ASP A 165 -44.11 -13.10 -7.17
C ASP A 165 -44.02 -13.05 -8.71
N ASP A 166 -43.77 -14.19 -9.35
CA ASP A 166 -44.66 -14.74 -10.39
C ASP A 166 -44.10 -16.06 -10.96
N ARG A 167 -45.00 -17.00 -11.28
CA ARG A 167 -44.67 -18.34 -11.80
C ARG A 167 -45.36 -18.63 -13.12
N LYS A 168 -44.62 -19.09 -14.16
CA LYS A 168 -44.75 -20.42 -14.83
C LYS A 168 -44.14 -20.48 -16.26
N PRO A 169 -43.88 -21.70 -16.82
CA PRO A 169 -43.02 -21.91 -18.01
C PRO A 169 -43.78 -22.29 -19.31
N LEU A 170 -43.06 -22.36 -20.44
CA LEU A 170 -43.27 -23.08 -21.73
C LEU A 170 -42.11 -22.64 -22.70
N ASP A 171 -41.62 -23.34 -23.73
CA ASP A 171 -41.40 -24.80 -23.98
C ASP A 171 -40.49 -25.01 -25.24
N GLY A 172 -40.10 -26.26 -25.56
CA GLY A 172 -39.35 -26.65 -26.80
C GLY A 172 -37.82 -26.83 -26.64
N PHE A 173 -37.12 -27.78 -27.28
CA PHE A 173 -37.44 -28.58 -28.48
C PHE A 173 -36.97 -30.06 -28.36
N GLU A 174 -37.46 -30.93 -29.26
CA GLU A 174 -37.34 -32.40 -29.23
C GLU A 174 -36.12 -33.00 -29.95
N ASP A 175 -35.83 -34.28 -29.65
CA ASP A 175 -34.94 -35.21 -30.40
C ASP A 175 -35.45 -35.49 -31.83
N PRO A 176 -34.60 -36.03 -32.74
CA PRO A 176 -34.90 -37.39 -33.19
C PRO A 176 -33.71 -38.33 -33.50
N ALA A 177 -34.06 -39.62 -33.52
CA ALA A 177 -33.25 -40.81 -33.82
C ALA A 177 -32.48 -40.85 -35.16
N GLY A 178 -31.46 -41.73 -35.23
CA GLY A 178 -30.86 -42.22 -36.50
C GLY A 178 -31.58 -43.47 -37.04
N PRO A 179 -30.95 -44.38 -37.82
CA PRO A 179 -29.64 -44.34 -38.51
C PRO A 179 -29.80 -44.37 -40.07
N PRO A 180 -28.72 -44.61 -40.85
CA PRO A 180 -28.77 -45.82 -41.70
C PRO A 180 -27.42 -46.54 -41.93
N SER A 181 -27.53 -47.73 -42.53
CA SER A 181 -26.48 -48.67 -42.95
C SER A 181 -25.89 -48.40 -44.35
N GLY A 182 -24.68 -48.90 -44.64
CA GLY A 182 -24.14 -49.02 -46.00
C GLY A 182 -22.83 -49.82 -46.10
N GLU A 183 -22.85 -50.91 -46.87
CA GLU A 183 -21.66 -51.66 -47.36
C GLU A 183 -21.08 -50.93 -48.61
N THR A 184 -19.88 -51.19 -49.17
CA THR A 184 -19.34 -52.46 -49.71
C THR A 184 -17.81 -52.39 -50.02
N GLU A 185 -17.18 -53.58 -50.07
CA GLU A 185 -16.06 -54.09 -50.94
C GLU A 185 -14.90 -53.17 -51.42
N GLY A 186 -13.64 -53.62 -51.61
CA GLY A 186 -12.95 -54.94 -51.51
C GLY A 186 -11.42 -54.70 -51.35
N SER A 187 -10.46 -55.62 -51.50
CA SER A 187 -10.43 -57.00 -52.02
C SER A 187 -9.20 -57.78 -51.45
N SER A 188 -9.18 -59.11 -51.59
CA SER A 188 -8.07 -60.03 -51.20
C SER A 188 -7.29 -60.50 -52.45
N PRO A 189 -6.16 -61.26 -52.44
CA PRO A 189 -5.86 -62.47 -51.63
C PRO A 189 -4.36 -62.57 -51.15
N ALA A 190 -3.75 -63.66 -50.65
CA ALA A 190 -4.08 -65.09 -50.67
C ALA A 190 -3.27 -65.94 -49.63
N LYS A 191 -3.87 -67.05 -49.14
CA LYS A 191 -3.29 -68.44 -49.00
C LYS A 191 -1.97 -68.66 -48.19
N ARG A 192 -1.71 -69.79 -47.49
CA ARG A 192 -2.42 -71.08 -47.28
C ARG A 192 -1.75 -71.94 -46.16
N LEU A 193 -2.57 -72.84 -45.58
CA LEU A 193 -2.25 -74.19 -45.05
C LEU A 193 -1.17 -74.43 -43.96
N GLY A 194 -1.49 -75.39 -43.08
CA GLY A 194 -0.50 -76.31 -42.50
C GLY A 194 -0.75 -76.65 -41.03
N GLY A 195 -1.11 -77.89 -40.71
CA GLY A 195 -1.21 -78.33 -39.31
C GLY A 195 -0.88 -79.80 -39.12
N ARG A 196 -1.13 -80.27 -37.89
CA ARG A 196 -1.19 -81.67 -37.38
C ARG A 196 0.08 -82.34 -36.81
N LEU A 197 -0.19 -83.14 -35.76
CA LEU A 197 0.56 -84.30 -35.20
C LEU A 197 1.82 -83.99 -34.35
N ALA A 198 2.15 -84.74 -33.28
CA ALA A 198 1.44 -85.81 -32.54
C ALA A 198 1.97 -85.96 -31.09
N GLN A 199 1.30 -86.79 -30.28
CA GLN A 199 1.69 -87.17 -28.90
C GLN A 199 2.88 -88.16 -28.86
N VAL A 200 3.68 -88.12 -27.79
CA VAL A 200 4.23 -89.31 -27.10
C VAL A 200 4.23 -89.04 -25.59
N ARG A 201 4.05 -90.10 -24.76
CA ARG A 201 3.90 -90.03 -23.30
C ARG A 201 4.92 -90.95 -22.60
N ASN A 202 5.32 -90.58 -21.38
CA ASN A 202 5.72 -91.42 -20.23
C ASN A 202 7.17 -91.90 -19.94
N PHE A 203 7.46 -91.87 -18.62
CA PHE A 203 8.37 -92.70 -17.77
C PHE A 203 9.91 -92.59 -17.85
N MET A 204 10.56 -91.90 -16.88
CA MET A 204 11.11 -92.48 -15.61
C MET A 204 11.92 -91.44 -14.76
N HIS A 205 12.06 -91.72 -13.46
CA HIS A 205 12.79 -90.96 -12.41
C HIS A 205 14.28 -91.43 -12.28
N PRO A 206 15.10 -90.99 -11.30
CA PRO A 206 15.51 -89.61 -10.93
C PRO A 206 17.04 -89.48 -10.68
N ARG A 207 17.67 -88.29 -10.85
CA ARG A 207 18.93 -87.95 -10.12
C ARG A 207 19.03 -86.48 -9.73
N GLN A 208 19.57 -86.24 -8.54
CA GLN A 208 19.88 -84.92 -7.98
C GLN A 208 21.21 -84.40 -8.54
N PHE A 209 21.36 -83.08 -8.71
CA PHE A 209 22.42 -82.24 -8.11
C PHE A 209 22.12 -80.76 -8.43
N GLY A 210 22.56 -79.82 -7.58
CA GLY A 210 22.04 -78.45 -7.54
C GLY A 210 22.96 -77.34 -8.09
N ARG A 211 22.66 -76.10 -7.65
CA ARG A 211 23.18 -74.78 -8.12
C ARG A 211 22.61 -74.33 -9.48
N ALA A 212 22.28 -73.05 -9.69
CA ALA A 212 22.13 -71.92 -8.77
C ALA A 212 21.07 -70.95 -9.33
N ARG A 213 20.24 -70.34 -8.48
CA ARG A 213 19.42 -69.19 -8.89
C ARG A 213 20.19 -67.90 -8.69
N SER A 214 20.37 -67.15 -9.76
CA SER A 214 20.94 -65.81 -9.76
C SER A 214 20.10 -64.86 -8.90
N ARG A 215 20.78 -64.03 -8.11
CA ARG A 215 20.18 -62.86 -7.45
C ARG A 215 20.11 -61.71 -8.45
N THR A 216 19.00 -61.58 -9.18
CA THR A 216 18.73 -60.39 -10.01
C THR A 216 17.24 -60.04 -9.99
N ALA A 217 16.80 -59.38 -8.92
CA ALA A 217 15.64 -58.47 -8.89
C ALA A 217 15.57 -57.79 -7.51
N ASN A 218 15.79 -56.47 -7.44
CA ASN A 218 15.48 -55.66 -6.24
C ASN A 218 13.98 -55.36 -6.13
N SER A 219 13.14 -56.36 -6.41
CA SER A 219 11.69 -56.24 -6.29
C SER A 219 11.28 -56.54 -4.85
N PRO A 220 10.60 -55.62 -4.13
CA PRO A 220 10.09 -55.92 -2.80
C PRO A 220 9.13 -57.13 -2.84
N PRO A 221 9.12 -57.98 -1.80
CA PRO A 221 8.27 -59.17 -1.79
C PRO A 221 6.79 -58.78 -1.90
N PRO A 222 5.90 -59.66 -2.42
CA PRO A 222 4.50 -59.32 -2.72
C PRO A 222 3.74 -58.68 -1.54
N SER A 223 4.05 -59.09 -0.30
CA SER A 223 3.49 -58.50 0.92
C SER A 223 3.81 -57.01 1.12
N VAL A 224 4.99 -56.55 0.69
CA VAL A 224 5.39 -55.14 0.80
C VAL A 224 4.68 -54.29 -0.25
N ILE A 225 4.56 -54.80 -1.49
CA ILE A 225 3.82 -54.13 -2.57
C ILE A 225 2.35 -53.97 -2.18
N VAL A 226 1.71 -55.04 -1.71
CA VAL A 226 0.31 -55.01 -1.22
C VAL A 226 0.15 -54.04 -0.05
N GLY A 227 1.10 -54.01 0.90
CA GLY A 227 1.09 -53.06 2.00
C GLY A 227 1.25 -51.59 1.57
N MET A 228 2.11 -51.32 0.59
CA MET A 228 2.27 -49.97 0.02
C MET A 228 1.01 -49.51 -0.72
N TRP A 229 0.39 -50.37 -1.53
CA TRP A 229 -0.90 -50.10 -2.17
C TRP A 229 -2.03 -49.85 -1.17
N TRP A 230 -2.08 -50.61 -0.07
CA TRP A 230 -3.03 -50.39 1.01
C TRP A 230 -2.81 -49.03 1.70
N CYS A 231 -1.55 -48.68 2.00
CA CYS A 231 -1.18 -47.38 2.54
C CYS A 231 -1.58 -46.24 1.59
N ALA A 232 -1.31 -46.35 0.29
CA ALA A 232 -1.65 -45.34 -0.72
C ALA A 232 -3.17 -45.15 -0.86
N ARG A 233 -3.94 -46.23 -0.98
CA ARG A 233 -5.41 -46.17 -1.06
C ARG A 233 -6.04 -45.58 0.20
N ARG A 234 -5.53 -45.94 1.38
CA ARG A 234 -5.98 -45.35 2.66
C ARG A 234 -5.56 -43.89 2.80
N ALA A 235 -4.38 -43.51 2.34
CA ALA A 235 -3.92 -42.12 2.32
C ALA A 235 -4.83 -41.27 1.43
N LEU A 236 -5.11 -41.71 0.19
CA LEU A 236 -6.00 -41.01 -0.74
C LEU A 236 -7.40 -40.76 -0.14
N LEU A 237 -8.05 -41.79 0.41
CA LEU A 237 -9.37 -41.65 1.03
C LEU A 237 -9.36 -40.67 2.22
N LEU A 238 -8.33 -40.72 3.07
CA LEU A 238 -8.20 -39.79 4.19
C LEU A 238 -7.84 -38.37 3.71
N THR A 239 -7.05 -38.20 2.65
CA THR A 239 -6.76 -36.90 2.04
C THR A 239 -8.03 -36.24 1.54
N LEU A 240 -8.91 -36.96 0.84
CA LEU A 240 -10.19 -36.43 0.36
C LEU A 240 -11.09 -36.00 1.53
N LEU A 241 -11.17 -36.79 2.61
CA LEU A 241 -11.91 -36.41 3.81
C LEU A 241 -11.31 -35.18 4.51
N TRP A 242 -9.99 -35.10 4.61
CA TRP A 242 -9.29 -33.93 5.16
C TRP A 242 -9.53 -32.69 4.31
N LEU A 243 -9.53 -32.78 2.99
CA LEU A 243 -9.83 -31.66 2.10
C LEU A 243 -11.26 -31.15 2.30
N VAL A 244 -12.26 -32.02 2.40
CA VAL A 244 -13.64 -31.60 2.70
C VAL A 244 -13.73 -30.87 4.03
N LEU A 245 -13.11 -31.43 5.10
CA LEU A 245 -13.08 -30.78 6.41
C LEU A 245 -12.37 -29.42 6.36
N LEU A 246 -11.21 -29.37 5.70
CA LEU A 246 -10.41 -28.16 5.56
C LEU A 246 -11.15 -27.08 4.77
N THR A 247 -11.83 -27.42 3.67
CA THR A 247 -12.70 -26.47 2.94
C THR A 247 -13.81 -25.92 3.82
N VAL A 248 -14.50 -26.75 4.61
CA VAL A 248 -15.56 -26.28 5.52
C VAL A 248 -15.00 -25.35 6.59
N VAL A 249 -13.88 -25.72 7.22
CA VAL A 249 -13.21 -24.87 8.23
C VAL A 249 -12.70 -23.57 7.61
N GLY A 250 -12.15 -23.60 6.39
CA GLY A 250 -11.72 -22.44 5.63
C GLY A 250 -12.87 -21.48 5.33
N LEU A 251 -13.99 -21.98 4.80
CA LEU A 251 -15.19 -21.18 4.52
C LEU A 251 -15.75 -20.52 5.79
N ILE A 252 -15.80 -21.24 6.91
CA ILE A 252 -16.23 -20.70 8.21
C ILE A 252 -15.23 -19.63 8.69
N ALA A 253 -13.93 -19.89 8.60
CA ALA A 253 -12.89 -18.94 9.01
C ALA A 253 -12.92 -17.66 8.18
N THR A 254 -12.98 -17.75 6.85
CA THR A 254 -13.08 -16.60 5.94
C THR A 254 -14.39 -15.84 6.14
N GLY A 255 -15.51 -16.54 6.37
CA GLY A 255 -16.78 -15.89 6.70
C GLY A 255 -16.74 -15.12 8.02
N LEU A 256 -16.10 -15.69 9.06
CA LEU A 256 -15.91 -15.05 10.36
C LEU A 256 -14.90 -13.90 10.31
N GLU A 257 -13.79 -14.01 9.58
CA GLU A 257 -12.86 -12.88 9.35
C GLU A 257 -13.58 -11.76 8.58
N SER A 258 -14.41 -12.08 7.59
CA SER A 258 -15.21 -11.08 6.86
C SER A 258 -16.27 -10.38 7.72
N ALA A 259 -16.83 -11.07 8.72
CA ALA A 259 -17.91 -10.55 9.56
C ALA A 259 -17.42 -9.85 10.84
N LEU A 260 -16.30 -10.28 11.41
CA LEU A 260 -15.79 -9.82 12.70
C LEU A 260 -14.46 -9.06 12.61
N GLY A 261 -13.74 -9.21 11.48
CA GLY A 261 -12.31 -8.89 11.27
C GLY A 261 -11.79 -7.70 12.08
N PRO A 262 -11.29 -7.91 13.31
CA PRO A 262 -10.84 -6.81 14.14
C PRO A 262 -9.57 -6.21 13.54
N ARG A 263 -9.44 -4.88 13.54
CA ARG A 263 -8.20 -4.20 13.14
C ARG A 263 -7.03 -4.77 13.97
N MET A 264 -5.93 -5.07 13.29
CA MET A 264 -4.72 -5.69 13.87
C MET A 264 -4.14 -4.88 15.04
N TYR A 265 -4.20 -3.55 14.90
CA TYR A 265 -3.73 -2.57 15.85
C TYR A 265 -4.88 -1.78 16.46
N ASN A 266 -4.68 -1.28 17.68
CA ASN A 266 -5.64 -0.45 18.39
C ASN A 266 -5.18 1.03 18.39
N TYR A 267 -5.75 1.81 17.48
CA TYR A 267 -5.42 3.23 17.31
C TYR A 267 -6.10 4.17 18.33
N ALA A 268 -7.05 3.68 19.14
CA ALA A 268 -7.94 4.52 19.96
C ALA A 268 -7.26 5.32 21.09
N ARG A 269 -5.98 5.06 21.39
CA ARG A 269 -5.17 5.76 22.40
C ARG A 269 -3.71 5.93 21.97
N VAL A 270 -3.49 6.15 20.67
CA VAL A 270 -2.15 6.51 20.19
C VAL A 270 -1.82 7.92 20.64
N GLU A 271 -0.62 8.08 21.18
CA GLU A 271 -0.03 9.34 21.64
C GLU A 271 1.19 9.71 20.78
N PHE A 272 1.49 11.01 20.69
CA PHE A 272 2.55 11.56 19.85
C PHE A 272 3.57 12.33 20.71
N PRO A 273 4.38 11.65 21.55
CA PRO A 273 5.27 12.29 22.53
C PRO A 273 6.56 12.84 21.89
N TRP A 274 6.42 13.65 20.84
CA TRP A 274 7.53 14.31 20.16
C TRP A 274 7.15 15.74 19.73
N THR A 275 8.15 16.49 19.31
CA THR A 275 7.96 17.78 18.65
C THR A 275 9.01 17.88 17.56
N ASN A 276 8.57 17.91 16.31
CA ASN A 276 9.42 18.12 15.16
C ASN A 276 9.48 19.61 14.82
N ARG A 277 10.61 20.06 14.26
CA ARG A 277 10.83 21.43 13.81
C ARG A 277 11.55 21.40 12.45
N PRO A 278 10.83 21.16 11.35
CA PRO A 278 11.44 21.00 10.03
C PRO A 278 12.24 22.26 9.60
N GLN A 279 11.86 23.44 10.08
CA GLN A 279 12.58 24.70 9.81
C GLN A 279 14.01 24.75 10.40
N ASP A 280 14.31 23.93 11.42
CA ASP A 280 15.64 23.93 12.05
C ASP A 280 16.70 23.22 11.17
N TYR A 281 16.28 22.41 10.19
CA TYR A 281 17.17 21.58 9.37
C TYR A 281 16.81 21.47 7.87
N LEU A 282 15.62 21.92 7.45
CA LEU A 282 15.19 21.99 6.04
C LEU A 282 15.13 23.43 5.55
N LEU A 283 15.21 23.60 4.22
CA LEU A 283 15.11 24.88 3.54
C LEU A 283 14.03 24.80 2.44
N PRO A 284 13.34 25.92 2.10
CA PRO A 284 12.35 25.94 1.03
C PRO A 284 12.89 25.39 -0.28
N PHE A 285 12.07 24.58 -0.95
CA PHE A 285 12.42 23.94 -2.22
C PHE A 285 12.71 24.98 -3.32
N ASP A 286 11.85 26.00 -3.46
CA ASP A 286 12.23 27.23 -4.16
C ASP A 286 13.15 28.08 -3.29
N ARG A 287 14.43 28.12 -3.66
CA ARG A 287 15.48 28.93 -3.01
C ARG A 287 15.24 30.44 -3.14
N ASN A 288 14.37 30.87 -4.05
CA ASN A 288 13.99 32.27 -4.20
C ASN A 288 12.79 32.66 -3.34
N PHE A 289 12.21 31.74 -2.56
CA PHE A 289 11.07 32.03 -1.70
C PHE A 289 11.46 33.05 -0.61
N ARG A 290 10.98 34.29 -0.74
CA ARG A 290 11.29 35.40 0.19
C ARG A 290 10.16 35.60 1.18
N GLY A 291 10.45 35.47 2.46
CA GLY A 291 9.52 35.73 3.55
C GLY A 291 10.00 35.10 4.85
N ASN A 292 9.44 35.53 5.98
CA ASN A 292 9.62 34.81 7.23
C ASN A 292 8.54 33.73 7.30
N ILE A 293 8.93 32.45 7.24
CA ILE A 293 7.97 31.35 7.20
C ILE A 293 7.27 31.25 8.55
N ASN A 294 5.98 31.59 8.58
CA ASN A 294 5.14 31.55 9.77
C ASN A 294 3.96 30.57 9.66
N ILE A 295 3.81 29.91 8.50
CA ILE A 295 2.83 28.84 8.28
C ILE A 295 3.56 27.61 7.75
N LEU A 296 3.27 26.46 8.37
CA LEU A 296 3.56 25.12 7.90
C LEU A 296 2.23 24.37 7.81
N LEU A 297 1.78 24.19 6.57
CA LEU A 297 0.49 23.65 6.19
C LEU A 297 0.62 22.21 5.69
N GLU A 298 -0.21 21.32 6.25
CA GLU A 298 -0.59 20.05 5.62
C GLU A 298 -1.75 20.33 4.65
N GLY A 299 -1.63 19.87 3.41
CA GLY A 299 -2.62 20.08 2.34
C GLY A 299 -3.59 18.91 2.09
N HIS A 300 -3.33 17.73 2.66
CA HIS A 300 -4.10 16.51 2.43
C HIS A 300 -4.00 15.54 3.62
N ALA A 301 -5.10 15.27 4.32
CA ALA A 301 -5.12 14.34 5.46
C ALA A 301 -6.53 13.81 5.78
N HIS A 302 -6.60 12.58 6.33
CA HIS A 302 -7.85 11.84 6.55
C HIS A 302 -8.07 11.45 8.01
N THR A 303 -9.33 11.38 8.44
CA THR A 303 -9.74 10.98 9.79
C THR A 303 -10.53 9.66 9.76
N THR A 304 -10.96 9.19 10.92
CA THR A 304 -11.93 8.09 11.05
C THR A 304 -13.33 8.38 10.49
N LEU A 305 -13.58 9.56 9.89
CA LEU A 305 -14.85 9.88 9.25
C LEU A 305 -14.87 9.55 7.73
N SER A 306 -13.72 9.27 7.10
CA SER A 306 -13.65 8.39 5.93
C SER A 306 -13.06 7.02 6.29
N ASP A 307 -11.75 6.89 6.16
CA ASP A 307 -10.99 5.64 6.15
C ASP A 307 -9.63 5.76 6.84
N GLY A 308 -9.24 6.98 7.22
CA GLY A 308 -8.19 7.24 8.18
C GLY A 308 -8.40 6.49 9.50
N SER A 309 -7.30 6.32 10.24
CA SER A 309 -7.29 5.57 11.50
C SER A 309 -7.11 6.43 12.76
N MET A 310 -6.89 7.73 12.57
CA MET A 310 -6.87 8.74 13.64
C MET A 310 -8.22 9.46 13.72
N THR A 311 -8.72 9.67 14.94
CA THR A 311 -9.83 10.60 15.17
C THR A 311 -9.44 12.04 14.77
N PRO A 312 -10.40 12.94 14.48
CA PRO A 312 -10.12 14.34 14.18
C PRO A 312 -9.20 15.02 15.22
N GLU A 313 -9.41 14.71 16.50
CA GLU A 313 -8.58 15.18 17.61
C GLU A 313 -7.15 14.63 17.54
N GLN A 314 -7.00 13.32 17.32
CA GLN A 314 -5.68 12.69 17.17
C GLN A 314 -4.93 13.19 15.93
N LEU A 315 -5.63 13.47 14.83
CA LEU A 315 -5.03 14.01 13.61
C LEU A 315 -4.41 15.39 13.88
N VAL A 316 -5.13 16.27 14.59
CA VAL A 316 -4.59 17.58 15.03
C VAL A 316 -3.35 17.38 15.91
N GLU A 317 -3.37 16.49 16.90
CA GLU A 317 -2.19 16.25 17.74
C GLU A 317 -1.00 15.66 16.98
N PHE A 318 -1.23 14.74 16.05
CA PHE A 318 -0.18 14.15 15.20
C PHE A 318 0.51 15.22 14.35
N TYR A 319 -0.26 16.11 13.72
CA TYR A 319 0.29 17.16 12.88
C TYR A 319 0.98 18.27 13.69
N ARG A 320 0.46 18.62 14.87
CA ARG A 320 1.17 19.50 15.82
C ARG A 320 2.51 18.90 16.27
N ALA A 321 2.52 17.63 16.67
CA ALA A 321 3.75 16.92 17.04
C ALA A 321 4.74 16.84 15.86
N SER A 322 4.24 16.74 14.63
CA SER A 322 5.03 16.69 13.39
C SER A 322 5.51 18.06 12.87
N GLY A 323 5.26 19.14 13.61
CA GLY A 323 5.83 20.46 13.36
C GLY A 323 4.98 21.39 12.49
N PHE A 324 3.72 21.04 12.23
CA PHE A 324 2.78 21.90 11.52
C PHE A 324 2.11 22.90 12.48
N ASN A 325 1.65 24.01 11.92
CA ASN A 325 0.74 24.94 12.60
C ASN A 325 -0.55 25.22 11.80
N ALA A 326 -0.71 24.60 10.63
CA ALA A 326 -1.95 24.57 9.88
C ALA A 326 -2.21 23.18 9.25
N LEU A 327 -3.49 22.79 9.15
CA LEU A 327 -3.91 21.48 8.67
C LEU A 327 -5.18 21.57 7.82
N VAL A 328 -5.10 21.13 6.56
CA VAL A 328 -6.28 20.72 5.78
C VAL A 328 -6.71 19.33 6.25
N VAL A 329 -8.00 19.16 6.53
CA VAL A 329 -8.60 17.84 6.77
C VAL A 329 -9.65 17.61 5.68
N SER A 330 -9.44 16.57 4.88
CA SER A 330 -10.10 16.34 3.59
C SER A 330 -10.59 14.89 3.47
N ASP A 331 -11.42 14.45 4.42
CA ASP A 331 -12.02 13.11 4.38
C ASP A 331 -12.74 12.84 3.03
N HIS A 332 -12.68 11.60 2.57
CA HIS A 332 -13.36 11.18 1.34
C HIS A 332 -14.87 11.48 1.39
N ASN A 333 -15.33 12.30 0.45
CA ASN A 333 -16.73 12.60 0.18
C ASN A 333 -17.52 13.17 1.38
N THR A 334 -16.84 13.77 2.36
CA THR A 334 -17.46 14.48 3.50
C THR A 334 -16.59 15.62 4.03
N VAL A 335 -17.19 16.61 4.68
CA VAL A 335 -16.46 17.69 5.41
C VAL A 335 -16.44 17.46 6.92
N GLU A 336 -17.15 16.45 7.43
CA GLU A 336 -17.49 16.33 8.86
C GLU A 336 -16.26 16.15 9.77
N GLY A 337 -15.24 15.41 9.32
CA GLY A 337 -14.01 15.24 10.11
C GLY A 337 -13.18 16.52 10.17
N GLY A 338 -13.17 17.32 9.11
CA GLY A 338 -12.58 18.67 9.12
C GLY A 338 -13.33 19.65 10.02
N LEU A 339 -14.67 19.63 10.01
CA LEU A 339 -15.50 20.41 10.94
C LEU A 339 -15.33 19.96 12.40
N ALA A 340 -15.00 18.69 12.66
CA ALA A 340 -14.67 18.18 13.99
C ALA A 340 -13.26 18.62 14.44
N ALA A 341 -12.26 18.44 13.59
CA ALA A 341 -10.88 18.86 13.84
C ALA A 341 -10.78 20.37 14.08
N GLU A 342 -11.52 21.18 13.32
CA GLU A 342 -11.61 22.64 13.50
C GLU A 342 -12.13 23.00 14.90
N ARG A 343 -13.26 22.41 15.32
CA ARG A 343 -13.81 22.65 16.67
C ARG A 343 -12.84 22.23 17.77
N TYR A 344 -12.13 21.12 17.60
CA TYR A 344 -11.11 20.68 18.55
C TYR A 344 -9.96 21.69 18.63
N ALA A 345 -9.36 22.06 17.48
CA ALA A 345 -8.25 23.00 17.41
C ALA A 345 -8.62 24.38 17.99
N GLN A 346 -9.78 24.93 17.64
CA GLN A 346 -10.29 26.19 18.20
C GLN A 346 -10.49 26.12 19.72
N SER A 347 -10.94 24.98 20.26
CA SER A 347 -11.13 24.81 21.70
C SER A 347 -9.82 24.67 22.49
N ARG A 348 -8.74 24.20 21.84
CA ARG A 348 -7.54 23.69 22.52
C ARG A 348 -6.27 24.49 22.23
N TYR A 349 -6.19 25.09 21.04
CA TYR A 349 -5.03 25.76 20.44
C TYR A 349 -5.41 27.00 19.58
N PRO A 350 -6.35 27.87 20.01
CA PRO A 350 -6.96 28.91 19.17
C PRO A 350 -5.96 29.87 18.51
N ASP A 351 -4.84 30.17 19.19
CA ASP A 351 -3.80 31.10 18.71
C ASP A 351 -2.60 30.39 18.05
N ASP A 352 -2.52 29.05 18.16
CA ASP A 352 -1.32 28.25 17.81
C ASP A 352 -1.53 27.30 16.61
N PHE A 353 -2.77 26.92 16.31
CA PHE A 353 -3.05 25.90 15.29
C PHE A 353 -4.35 26.16 14.51
N LEU A 354 -4.23 26.21 13.18
CA LEU A 354 -5.37 26.43 12.29
C LEU A 354 -5.77 25.12 11.61
N VAL A 355 -7.08 24.88 11.51
CA VAL A 355 -7.63 23.80 10.69
C VAL A 355 -8.48 24.41 9.58
N ILE A 356 -8.35 23.86 8.38
CA ILE A 356 -9.14 24.22 7.21
C ILE A 356 -10.02 23.02 6.87
N PRO A 357 -11.34 23.08 7.15
CA PRO A 357 -12.27 22.05 6.68
C PRO A 357 -12.23 21.94 5.16
N ALA A 358 -12.15 20.71 4.68
CA ALA A 358 -12.18 20.35 3.27
C ALA A 358 -12.93 19.03 3.09
N GLN A 359 -13.15 18.68 1.83
CA GLN A 359 -13.60 17.36 1.40
C GLN A 359 -12.63 16.89 0.32
N GLU A 360 -12.19 15.64 0.34
CA GLU A 360 -11.70 15.03 -0.90
C GLU A 360 -12.90 14.54 -1.72
N TYR A 361 -13.12 15.13 -2.89
CA TYR A 361 -14.05 14.61 -3.88
C TYR A 361 -13.38 13.44 -4.59
N SER A 362 -13.77 12.22 -4.20
CA SER A 362 -13.12 10.98 -4.63
C SER A 362 -14.09 10.15 -5.48
N CYS A 363 -13.68 9.89 -6.71
CA CYS A 363 -14.39 9.03 -7.66
C CYS A 363 -13.38 8.33 -8.59
N CYS A 364 -13.85 7.37 -9.40
CA CYS A 364 -12.99 6.61 -10.31
C CYS A 364 -12.33 7.42 -11.42
N ARG A 365 -12.78 8.65 -11.67
CA ARG A 365 -12.17 9.54 -12.66
C ARG A 365 -11.09 10.44 -12.06
N ILE A 366 -11.32 10.99 -10.88
CA ILE A 366 -10.48 12.03 -10.30
C ILE A 366 -10.65 12.10 -8.78
N HIS A 367 -9.58 12.54 -8.12
CA HIS A 367 -9.51 12.90 -6.71
C HIS A 367 -9.18 14.40 -6.60
N MET A 368 -9.97 15.16 -5.84
CA MET A 368 -9.78 16.61 -5.68
C MET A 368 -10.09 17.09 -4.27
N ASN A 369 -9.16 17.79 -3.61
CA ASN A 369 -9.44 18.49 -2.37
C ASN A 369 -10.20 19.80 -2.63
N PHE A 370 -11.42 19.87 -2.11
CA PHE A 370 -12.24 21.08 -2.05
C PHE A 370 -11.96 21.78 -0.72
N LEU A 371 -11.09 22.80 -0.75
CA LEU A 371 -10.59 23.49 0.43
C LEU A 371 -11.54 24.59 0.90
N ASN A 372 -11.62 24.79 2.22
CA ASN A 372 -12.35 25.89 2.87
C ASN A 372 -13.84 25.92 2.49
N ILE A 373 -14.48 24.75 2.47
CA ILE A 373 -15.93 24.59 2.34
C ILE A 373 -16.51 24.01 3.63
N ARG A 374 -17.78 24.34 3.91
CA ARG A 374 -18.48 23.90 5.13
C ARG A 374 -19.72 23.04 4.85
N GLU A 375 -19.93 22.68 3.58
CA GLU A 375 -21.02 21.84 3.09
C GLU A 375 -20.42 20.72 2.24
N THR A 376 -20.82 19.47 2.46
CA THR A 376 -20.42 18.36 1.59
C THR A 376 -21.06 18.50 0.20
N ILE A 377 -20.24 18.41 -0.85
CA ILE A 377 -20.70 18.36 -2.24
C ILE A 377 -20.82 16.88 -2.64
N PRO A 378 -22.03 16.40 -2.98
CA PRO A 378 -22.25 14.98 -3.25
C PRO A 378 -21.58 14.53 -4.55
N VAL A 379 -20.97 13.34 -4.51
CA VAL A 379 -20.53 12.61 -5.71
C VAL A 379 -21.72 11.89 -6.33
N THR A 380 -22.09 12.28 -7.54
CA THR A 380 -23.27 11.77 -8.26
C THR A 380 -22.97 10.56 -9.14
N SER A 381 -21.69 10.37 -9.51
CA SER A 381 -21.22 9.32 -10.41
C SER A 381 -19.80 8.89 -10.03
N ALA A 382 -19.50 7.60 -10.18
CA ALA A 382 -18.12 7.09 -10.13
C ALA A 382 -17.27 7.65 -11.29
N PHE A 383 -17.89 7.94 -12.43
CA PHE A 383 -17.25 8.48 -13.63
C PHE A 383 -18.01 9.75 -14.08
N PRO A 384 -17.80 10.90 -13.41
CA PRO A 384 -18.42 12.18 -13.80
C PRO A 384 -17.82 12.69 -15.11
N ASP A 385 -18.63 13.25 -16.00
CA ASP A 385 -18.15 13.92 -17.21
C ASP A 385 -17.61 15.34 -16.91
N ASP A 386 -17.11 16.04 -17.92
CA ASP A 386 -16.56 17.40 -17.78
C ASP A 386 -17.60 18.47 -17.42
N THR A 387 -18.87 18.24 -17.77
CA THR A 387 -19.98 19.13 -17.39
C THR A 387 -20.23 19.00 -15.89
N GLU A 388 -20.22 17.78 -15.38
CA GLU A 388 -20.37 17.50 -13.96
C GLU A 388 -19.15 17.98 -13.15
N LEU A 389 -17.93 17.79 -13.65
CA LEU A 389 -16.72 18.34 -13.01
C LEU A 389 -16.76 19.87 -12.95
N ARG A 390 -17.13 20.57 -14.04
CA ARG A 390 -17.35 22.03 -13.99
C ARG A 390 -18.45 22.44 -13.01
N ARG A 391 -19.53 21.65 -12.90
CA ARG A 391 -20.63 21.93 -11.97
C ARG A 391 -20.16 21.87 -10.52
N VAL A 392 -19.38 20.86 -10.13
CA VAL A 392 -18.86 20.76 -8.75
C VAL A 392 -17.78 21.80 -8.47
N ILE A 393 -16.86 22.06 -9.41
CA ILE A 393 -15.83 23.13 -9.28
C ILE A 393 -16.50 24.49 -9.05
N ARG A 394 -17.48 24.86 -9.87
CA ARG A 394 -18.25 26.09 -9.69
C ARG A 394 -18.94 26.15 -8.33
N ARG A 395 -19.49 25.03 -7.82
CA ARG A 395 -20.13 25.00 -6.50
C ARG A 395 -19.13 25.23 -5.36
N VAL A 396 -17.89 24.75 -5.48
CA VAL A 396 -16.81 25.06 -4.52
C VAL A 396 -16.50 26.56 -4.52
N HIS A 397 -16.41 27.19 -5.70
CA HIS A 397 -16.17 28.63 -5.82
C HIS A 397 -17.33 29.47 -5.28
N GLU A 398 -18.58 29.06 -5.48
CA GLU A 398 -19.77 29.69 -4.89
C GLU A 398 -19.79 29.62 -3.35
N LEU A 399 -19.16 28.60 -2.76
CA LEU A 399 -18.94 28.48 -1.31
C LEU A 399 -17.71 29.26 -0.83
N GLY A 400 -16.97 29.93 -1.73
CA GLY A 400 -15.74 30.67 -1.41
C GLY A 400 -14.51 29.78 -1.22
N GLY A 401 -14.60 28.49 -1.55
CA GLY A 401 -13.52 27.52 -1.45
C GLY A 401 -12.52 27.57 -2.61
N LEU A 402 -11.60 26.61 -2.63
CA LEU A 402 -10.60 26.39 -3.69
C LEU A 402 -10.56 24.91 -4.09
N VAL A 403 -10.28 24.60 -5.35
CA VAL A 403 -10.15 23.22 -5.85
C VAL A 403 -8.69 22.87 -6.13
N VAL A 404 -8.20 21.83 -5.46
CA VAL A 404 -6.89 21.20 -5.71
C VAL A 404 -7.09 19.84 -6.36
N VAL A 405 -6.29 19.50 -7.36
CA VAL A 405 -6.26 18.12 -7.88
C VAL A 405 -5.15 17.34 -7.19
N ASN A 406 -5.51 16.16 -6.68
CA ASN A 406 -4.66 15.36 -5.83
C ASN A 406 -3.83 14.35 -6.64
N HIS A 407 -2.65 14.03 -6.12
CA HIS A 407 -1.78 12.88 -6.41
C HIS A 407 -1.84 12.32 -7.84
N ILE A 408 -1.74 13.19 -8.85
CA ILE A 408 -1.81 12.82 -10.28
C ILE A 408 -0.84 11.66 -10.66
N PRO A 409 0.38 11.53 -10.10
CA PRO A 409 1.23 10.36 -10.31
C PRO A 409 0.62 9.05 -9.80
N TRP A 410 -0.06 9.07 -8.64
CA TRP A 410 -0.79 7.91 -8.11
C TRP A 410 -2.00 7.59 -9.00
N SER A 411 -2.75 8.61 -9.42
CA SER A 411 -3.96 8.44 -10.25
C SER A 411 -3.64 7.78 -11.59
N ASN A 412 -2.48 8.11 -12.18
CA ASN A 412 -2.04 7.63 -13.49
C ASN A 412 -1.16 6.37 -13.45
N LYS A 413 -0.71 5.89 -12.28
CA LYS A 413 0.04 4.63 -12.21
C LYS A 413 -0.87 3.46 -12.62
N THR A 414 -0.28 2.40 -13.16
CA THR A 414 -1.00 1.15 -13.49
C THR A 414 -1.63 0.52 -12.24
N GLU A 415 -2.91 0.18 -12.31
CA GLU A 415 -3.63 -0.52 -11.23
C GLU A 415 -3.18 -1.99 -11.12
N SER A 416 -3.07 -2.52 -9.90
CA SER A 416 -2.41 -3.81 -9.67
C SER A 416 -3.21 -4.99 -10.23
N GLY A 417 -2.75 -5.55 -11.35
CA GLY A 417 -3.43 -6.63 -12.06
C GLY A 417 -4.40 -6.17 -13.15
N TYR A 418 -4.29 -4.90 -13.58
CA TYR A 418 -5.05 -4.33 -14.68
C TYR A 418 -4.13 -3.48 -15.55
N ASP A 419 -4.30 -3.54 -16.87
CA ASP A 419 -3.45 -2.82 -17.83
C ASP A 419 -3.97 -1.39 -18.10
N VAL A 420 -4.47 -0.72 -17.05
CA VAL A 420 -5.05 0.63 -17.07
C VAL A 420 -4.62 1.42 -15.84
N SER A 421 -4.86 2.74 -15.84
CA SER A 421 -4.57 3.61 -14.69
C SER A 421 -5.45 3.29 -13.46
N THR A 422 -4.94 3.67 -12.29
CA THR A 422 -5.63 3.56 -10.99
C THR A 422 -6.97 4.30 -11.01
N LEU A 423 -6.98 5.51 -11.54
CA LEU A 423 -8.20 6.25 -11.92
C LEU A 423 -8.30 6.28 -13.46
N PRO A 424 -9.19 5.48 -14.08
CA PRO A 424 -9.43 5.54 -15.52
C PRO A 424 -10.00 6.88 -15.97
N THR A 425 -9.67 7.33 -17.18
CA THR A 425 -10.19 8.58 -17.79
C THR A 425 -9.88 9.88 -17.02
N HIS A 426 -8.84 9.87 -16.17
CA HIS A 426 -8.32 11.07 -15.50
C HIS A 426 -7.97 12.17 -16.52
N PRO A 427 -8.45 13.42 -16.37
CA PRO A 427 -8.18 14.48 -17.34
C PRO A 427 -6.69 14.89 -17.39
N SER A 428 -6.26 15.50 -18.51
CA SER A 428 -4.91 16.05 -18.61
C SER A 428 -4.75 17.33 -17.78
N ARG A 429 -3.51 17.76 -17.51
CA ARG A 429 -3.26 19.00 -16.74
C ARG A 429 -3.86 20.23 -17.42
N GLN A 430 -3.83 20.27 -18.75
CA GLN A 430 -4.45 21.31 -19.55
C GLN A 430 -5.98 21.31 -19.41
N ASP A 431 -6.60 20.14 -19.47
CA ASP A 431 -8.06 20.00 -19.30
C ASP A 431 -8.50 20.41 -17.90
N LEU A 432 -7.75 20.02 -16.86
CA LEU A 432 -8.03 20.40 -15.48
C LEU A 432 -8.00 21.93 -15.31
N VAL A 433 -7.00 22.60 -15.88
CA VAL A 433 -6.95 24.08 -15.89
C VAL A 433 -8.14 24.68 -16.66
N ALA A 434 -8.55 24.07 -17.78
CA ALA A 434 -9.73 24.50 -18.55
C ALA A 434 -11.09 24.15 -17.89
N LEU A 435 -11.11 23.23 -16.93
CA LEU A 435 -12.25 22.97 -16.03
C LEU A 435 -12.34 24.00 -14.90
N GLY A 436 -11.24 24.70 -14.58
CA GLY A 436 -11.20 25.80 -13.63
C GLY A 436 -10.65 25.46 -12.24
N ILE A 437 -9.74 24.49 -12.11
CA ILE A 437 -9.08 24.19 -10.83
C ILE A 437 -8.22 25.36 -10.34
N ASP A 438 -8.00 25.45 -9.03
CA ASP A 438 -7.17 26.49 -8.41
C ASP A 438 -5.75 26.02 -8.10
N GLY A 439 -5.51 24.72 -7.87
CA GLY A 439 -4.21 24.20 -7.45
C GLY A 439 -3.89 22.76 -7.88
N PHE A 440 -2.60 22.42 -7.87
CA PHE A 440 -2.11 21.04 -7.99
C PHE A 440 -1.39 20.63 -6.71
N GLU A 441 -1.66 19.41 -6.23
CA GLU A 441 -0.80 18.73 -5.27
C GLU A 441 0.51 18.31 -6.00
N VAL A 442 1.58 19.08 -5.81
CA VAL A 442 2.87 18.84 -6.48
C VAL A 442 3.74 17.81 -5.77
N MET A 443 3.38 17.44 -4.53
CA MET A 443 3.99 16.34 -3.79
C MET A 443 2.95 15.69 -2.89
N ASN A 444 2.81 14.37 -2.98
CA ASN A 444 1.88 13.55 -2.20
C ASN A 444 2.71 12.48 -1.46
N GLY A 445 2.72 12.53 -0.12
CA GLY A 445 3.65 11.76 0.70
C GLY A 445 5.10 11.92 0.21
N ALA A 446 5.77 10.82 -0.09
CA ALA A 446 7.12 10.78 -0.67
C ALA A 446 7.18 11.03 -2.19
N THR A 447 6.04 11.13 -2.89
CA THR A 447 5.97 11.15 -4.37
C THR A 447 5.86 12.59 -4.90
N MET A 448 6.88 13.04 -5.62
CA MET A 448 6.88 14.35 -6.30
C MET A 448 6.21 14.27 -7.69
N ASP A 449 5.21 15.12 -7.94
CA ASP A 449 4.70 15.37 -9.29
C ASP A 449 5.53 16.44 -10.01
N THR A 450 6.70 16.01 -10.48
CA THR A 450 7.61 16.85 -11.27
C THR A 450 6.93 17.44 -12.52
N ARG A 451 5.93 16.78 -13.12
CA ARG A 451 5.24 17.32 -14.30
C ARG A 451 4.34 18.50 -13.95
N SER A 452 3.58 18.42 -12.86
CA SER A 452 2.79 19.55 -12.37
C SER A 452 3.70 20.69 -11.89
N TYR A 453 4.75 20.38 -11.15
CA TYR A 453 5.72 21.39 -10.68
C TYR A 453 6.39 22.16 -11.84
N LEU A 454 6.89 21.46 -12.87
CA LEU A 454 7.48 22.10 -14.05
C LEU A 454 6.43 22.92 -14.82
N TYR A 455 5.22 22.40 -15.02
CA TYR A 455 4.13 23.14 -15.67
C TYR A 455 3.83 24.49 -14.98
N LEU A 456 3.79 24.52 -13.64
CA LEU A 456 3.57 25.74 -12.85
C LEU A 456 4.75 26.71 -12.86
N ARG A 457 5.98 26.19 -12.99
CA ARG A 457 7.22 26.98 -13.08
C ARG A 457 7.38 27.64 -14.45
N ASP A 458 7.12 26.87 -15.50
CA ASP A 458 7.35 27.22 -16.90
C ASP A 458 6.18 28.03 -17.50
N THR A 459 5.09 28.23 -16.74
CA THR A 459 3.98 29.12 -17.12
C THR A 459 4.48 30.57 -17.34
N PRO A 460 4.27 31.18 -18.53
CA PRO A 460 4.74 32.52 -18.86
C PRO A 460 4.35 33.62 -17.85
N PRO A 461 5.18 34.66 -17.64
CA PRO A 461 4.93 35.71 -16.64
C PRO A 461 3.58 36.42 -16.78
N ASN A 462 3.10 36.63 -18.00
CA ASN A 462 1.79 37.22 -18.31
C ASN A 462 0.60 36.31 -17.95
N LEU A 463 0.80 34.98 -17.87
CA LEU A 463 -0.21 34.00 -17.49
C LEU A 463 -0.12 33.58 -16.01
N ARG A 464 0.82 34.12 -15.22
CA ARG A 464 0.99 33.78 -13.79
C ARG A 464 -0.23 34.04 -12.90
N ARG A 465 -1.17 34.88 -13.31
CA ARG A 465 -2.45 35.08 -12.60
C ARG A 465 -3.53 34.05 -12.94
N GLN A 466 -3.31 33.26 -14.00
CA GLN A 466 -4.20 32.18 -14.46
C GLN A 466 -3.64 30.78 -14.10
N ARG A 467 -2.35 30.66 -13.75
CA ARG A 467 -1.76 29.39 -13.30
C ARG A 467 -2.40 28.90 -11.98
N PRO A 468 -2.58 27.59 -11.78
CA PRO A 468 -2.89 27.03 -10.47
C PRO A 468 -1.79 27.30 -9.43
N PHE A 469 -2.10 27.29 -8.13
CA PHE A 469 -1.08 27.27 -7.09
C PHE A 469 -0.46 25.88 -6.92
N GLN A 470 0.69 25.83 -6.26
CA GLN A 470 1.29 24.59 -5.78
C GLN A 470 0.95 24.40 -4.30
N ILE A 471 0.60 23.18 -3.94
CA ILE A 471 0.44 22.71 -2.55
C ILE A 471 1.05 21.30 -2.46
N THR A 472 1.38 20.87 -1.26
CA THR A 472 1.85 19.51 -0.97
C THR A 472 0.97 18.90 0.11
N GLY A 473 0.77 17.59 0.04
CA GLY A 473 0.04 16.81 1.03
C GLY A 473 0.82 15.58 1.46
N ASN A 474 0.61 15.08 2.68
CA ASN A 474 1.17 13.78 3.08
C ASN A 474 0.17 12.63 2.94
N ASP A 475 -1.13 12.92 2.88
CA ASP A 475 -2.18 11.93 2.54
C ASP A 475 -2.17 10.75 3.53
N ILE A 476 -1.98 11.09 4.80
CA ILE A 476 -1.76 10.13 5.87
C ILE A 476 -3.08 9.53 6.32
N HIS A 477 -3.14 8.21 6.27
CA HIS A 477 -4.26 7.40 6.74
C HIS A 477 -3.92 6.68 8.06
N HIS A 478 -2.64 6.38 8.30
CA HIS A 478 -2.16 5.70 9.50
C HIS A 478 -1.11 6.51 10.27
N PRO A 479 -1.17 6.54 11.62
CA PRO A 479 -0.16 7.23 12.41
C PRO A 479 1.23 6.55 12.34
N ASP A 480 1.29 5.36 11.73
CA ASP A 480 2.51 4.62 11.39
C ASP A 480 3.20 5.17 10.10
N ASP A 481 2.54 6.06 9.36
CA ASP A 481 3.07 6.71 8.16
C ASP A 481 4.01 7.88 8.49
N GLY A 482 4.83 8.27 7.52
CA GLY A 482 5.76 9.39 7.67
C GLY A 482 5.21 10.69 7.11
N VAL A 483 5.54 11.80 7.77
CA VAL A 483 5.48 13.12 7.14
C VAL A 483 6.75 13.34 6.32
N TYR A 484 6.59 13.66 5.03
CA TYR A 484 7.64 13.88 4.04
C TYR A 484 7.72 15.34 3.57
N ASN A 485 6.61 16.09 3.63
CA ASN A 485 6.54 17.43 3.07
C ASN A 485 5.70 18.39 3.94
N TRP A 486 5.97 19.69 3.81
CA TRP A 486 5.23 20.77 4.47
C TRP A 486 5.05 21.91 3.47
N THR A 487 3.81 22.32 3.17
CA THR A 487 3.58 23.55 2.40
C THR A 487 3.91 24.75 3.29
N VAL A 488 4.73 25.68 2.79
CA VAL A 488 5.16 26.86 3.55
C VAL A 488 4.77 28.16 2.89
N MET A 489 4.39 29.12 3.72
CA MET A 489 4.02 30.49 3.31
C MET A 489 4.39 31.53 4.37
N SER A 490 4.35 32.79 3.99
CA SER A 490 4.68 33.96 4.81
C SER A 490 3.42 34.84 4.94
N ALA A 491 2.37 34.30 5.57
CA ALA A 491 1.07 34.96 5.66
C ALA A 491 1.14 36.22 6.54
N LYS A 492 0.45 37.29 6.15
CA LYS A 492 0.44 38.56 6.93
C LYS A 492 -0.18 38.39 8.32
N ASN A 493 -1.25 37.60 8.41
CA ASN A 493 -1.99 37.29 9.63
C ASN A 493 -2.05 35.77 9.79
N PHE A 494 -1.94 35.27 11.03
CA PHE A 494 -2.15 33.86 11.35
C PHE A 494 -3.65 33.54 11.40
N THR A 495 -4.28 33.39 10.25
CA THR A 495 -5.72 33.09 10.09
C THR A 495 -5.95 32.20 8.86
N VAL A 496 -7.07 31.47 8.83
CA VAL A 496 -7.48 30.68 7.65
C VAL A 496 -7.58 31.56 6.41
N ASP A 497 -8.21 32.73 6.48
CA ASP A 497 -8.27 33.69 5.37
C ASP A 497 -6.87 34.12 4.88
N GLY A 498 -5.91 34.26 5.80
CA GLY A 498 -4.52 34.54 5.45
C GLY A 498 -3.88 33.43 4.63
N ILE A 499 -4.11 32.16 5.02
CA ILE A 499 -3.64 30.98 4.27
C ILE A 499 -4.28 30.90 2.88
N ILE A 500 -5.60 31.07 2.82
CA ILE A 500 -6.37 31.02 1.56
C ILE A 500 -5.94 32.16 0.61
N GLU A 501 -5.60 33.34 1.13
CA GLU A 501 -5.05 34.44 0.32
C GLU A 501 -3.64 34.13 -0.20
N GLU A 502 -2.72 33.58 0.61
CA GLU A 502 -1.39 33.19 0.10
C GLU A 502 -1.48 32.10 -0.99
N LEU A 503 -2.41 31.15 -0.86
CA LEU A 503 -2.73 30.16 -1.91
C LEU A 503 -3.27 30.83 -3.18
N ARG A 504 -4.30 31.69 -3.08
CA ARG A 504 -4.85 32.46 -4.21
C ARG A 504 -3.80 33.32 -4.91
N GLN A 505 -2.83 33.86 -4.17
CA GLN A 505 -1.75 34.68 -4.74
C GLN A 505 -0.56 33.85 -5.24
N ARG A 506 -0.62 32.51 -5.16
CA ARG A 506 0.44 31.56 -5.54
C ARG A 506 1.78 31.87 -4.82
N ARG A 507 1.72 32.30 -3.56
CA ARG A 507 2.87 32.67 -2.71
C ARG A 507 3.24 31.54 -1.74
N THR A 508 3.36 30.33 -2.28
CA THR A 508 3.72 29.12 -1.54
C THR A 508 5.04 28.52 -2.02
N SER A 509 5.80 27.96 -1.09
CA SER A 509 6.87 26.99 -1.35
C SER A 509 6.60 25.76 -0.49
N PHE A 510 7.55 24.83 -0.39
CA PHE A 510 7.41 23.66 0.48
C PHE A 510 8.78 23.21 1.02
N LEU A 511 8.77 22.52 2.16
CA LEU A 511 9.91 21.79 2.72
C LEU A 511 9.76 20.31 2.34
N VAL A 512 10.88 19.60 2.17
CA VAL A 512 10.90 18.17 1.83
C VAL A 512 11.93 17.43 2.68
N GLU A 513 11.52 16.34 3.30
CA GLU A 513 12.36 15.32 3.91
C GLU A 513 12.10 13.99 3.17
N PRO A 514 12.92 13.61 2.17
CA PRO A 514 12.67 12.42 1.34
C PRO A 514 12.68 11.09 2.10
N SER A 515 13.35 11.02 3.26
CA SER A 515 13.32 9.82 4.12
C SER A 515 12.09 9.74 5.02
N GLY A 516 11.31 10.82 5.08
CA GLY A 516 10.22 11.03 6.03
C GLY A 516 10.73 11.35 7.44
N THR A 517 9.86 11.93 8.27
CA THR A 517 10.08 12.04 9.71
C THR A 517 10.42 10.68 10.31
N ARG A 518 11.35 10.63 11.27
CA ARG A 518 11.79 9.38 11.92
C ARG A 518 10.89 8.96 13.08
N GLN A 519 10.12 9.91 13.62
CA GLN A 519 9.23 9.72 14.74
C GLN A 519 8.06 8.84 14.31
N ARG A 520 7.80 7.79 15.09
CA ARG A 520 6.66 6.89 14.92
C ARG A 520 6.04 6.59 16.29
N PRO A 521 4.71 6.49 16.39
CA PRO A 521 4.07 6.07 17.62
C PRO A 521 4.30 4.58 17.86
N THR A 522 4.18 4.17 19.13
CA THR A 522 4.08 2.75 19.46
C THR A 522 2.60 2.36 19.46
N VAL A 523 2.15 1.66 18.42
CA VAL A 523 0.75 1.24 18.32
C VAL A 523 0.58 -0.18 18.88
N PRO A 524 -0.24 -0.38 19.92
CA PRO A 524 -0.43 -1.70 20.53
C PRO A 524 -1.30 -2.61 19.65
N TYR A 525 -1.00 -3.91 19.69
CA TYR A 525 -1.87 -4.94 19.13
C TYR A 525 -3.26 -4.91 19.77
N ASN A 526 -4.28 -5.13 18.95
CA ASN A 526 -5.64 -5.32 19.44
C ASN A 526 -5.77 -6.72 20.11
N PRO A 527 -6.17 -6.82 21.40
CA PRO A 527 -6.29 -8.10 22.08
C PRO A 527 -7.36 -9.02 21.47
N VAL A 528 -8.42 -8.45 20.86
CA VAL A 528 -9.45 -9.23 20.15
C VAL A 528 -8.87 -9.82 18.86
N TYR A 529 -8.04 -9.06 18.15
CA TYR A 529 -7.30 -9.59 17.00
C TYR A 529 -6.34 -10.71 17.41
N LEU A 530 -5.55 -10.53 18.47
CA LEU A 530 -4.65 -11.58 18.96
C LEU A 530 -5.39 -12.86 19.38
N PHE A 531 -6.57 -12.72 19.99
CA PHE A 531 -7.42 -13.88 20.34
C PHE A 531 -7.95 -14.61 19.10
N LEU A 532 -8.37 -13.88 18.06
CA LEU A 532 -8.85 -14.45 16.80
C LEU A 532 -7.73 -14.81 15.80
N ALA A 533 -6.47 -14.48 16.10
CA ALA A 533 -5.33 -14.69 15.20
C ALA A 533 -5.16 -16.12 14.65
N PRO A 534 -5.44 -17.20 15.41
CA PRO A 534 -5.41 -18.55 14.84
C PRO A 534 -6.48 -18.79 13.76
N LEU A 535 -7.66 -18.17 13.91
CA LEU A 535 -8.76 -18.29 12.95
C LEU A 535 -8.50 -17.45 11.70
N THR A 536 -8.03 -16.20 11.86
CA THR A 536 -7.64 -15.35 10.72
C THR A 536 -6.43 -15.94 10.00
N GLY A 537 -5.50 -16.59 10.71
CA GLY A 537 -4.40 -17.34 10.09
C GLY A 537 -4.87 -18.49 9.18
N ILE A 538 -5.94 -19.20 9.56
CA ILE A 538 -6.56 -20.21 8.70
C ILE A 538 -7.25 -19.53 7.51
N ALA A 539 -8.08 -18.51 7.74
CA ALA A 539 -8.79 -17.79 6.67
C ALA A 539 -7.82 -17.25 5.60
N ARG A 540 -6.74 -16.58 6.03
CA ARG A 540 -5.65 -16.08 5.18
C ARG A 540 -4.87 -17.18 4.45
N TYR A 541 -4.80 -18.39 5.02
CA TYR A 541 -4.24 -19.53 4.29
C TYR A 541 -5.14 -19.92 3.10
N PHE A 542 -6.46 -19.93 3.28
CA PHE A 542 -7.41 -20.24 2.20
C PHE A 542 -7.53 -19.14 1.14
N THR A 543 -7.33 -17.87 1.50
CA THR A 543 -7.26 -16.80 0.48
C THR A 543 -6.03 -16.93 -0.43
N ASN A 544 -5.02 -17.73 -0.10
CA ASN A 544 -3.90 -18.00 -1.02
C ASN A 544 -4.25 -18.97 -2.16
N PHE A 545 -5.46 -19.54 -2.20
CA PHE A 545 -5.90 -20.39 -3.32
C PHE A 545 -6.56 -19.62 -4.47
N TYR A 546 -6.81 -18.33 -4.30
CA TYR A 546 -7.37 -17.47 -5.35
C TYR A 546 -6.94 -16.02 -5.17
N ASP A 547 -6.61 -15.35 -6.28
CA ASP A 547 -6.60 -13.89 -6.27
C ASP A 547 -8.03 -13.40 -6.52
N ARG A 548 -8.50 -12.48 -5.67
CA ARG A 548 -9.70 -11.68 -5.94
C ARG A 548 -9.29 -10.23 -6.04
N ARG A 549 -9.20 -9.71 -7.26
CA ARG A 549 -8.85 -8.32 -7.56
C ARG A 549 -10.13 -7.57 -7.88
N ARG A 550 -10.35 -6.46 -7.19
CA ARG A 550 -11.52 -5.58 -7.39
C ARG A 550 -11.16 -4.26 -8.05
N GLY A 551 -9.87 -3.92 -8.14
CA GLY A 551 -9.42 -2.60 -8.56
C GLY A 551 -9.53 -1.57 -7.43
N MET A 552 -9.41 -0.30 -7.80
CA MET A 552 -9.54 0.83 -6.89
C MET A 552 -11.00 1.00 -6.44
N TYR A 553 -11.22 1.30 -5.15
CA TYR A 553 -12.55 1.57 -4.62
C TYR A 553 -13.06 2.93 -5.10
N SER A 554 -14.34 3.02 -5.47
CA SER A 554 -14.89 4.22 -6.11
C SER A 554 -15.30 5.34 -5.16
N PHE A 555 -15.26 5.10 -3.85
CA PHE A 555 -15.90 5.92 -2.79
C PHE A 555 -17.39 6.24 -3.01
N THR A 556 -18.04 5.46 -3.88
CA THR A 556 -19.47 5.53 -4.24
C THR A 556 -20.14 4.15 -4.16
N GLY A 557 -19.55 3.20 -3.43
CA GLY A 557 -20.11 1.84 -3.26
C GLY A 557 -19.75 0.84 -4.36
N SER A 558 -18.88 1.19 -5.30
CA SER A 558 -18.44 0.34 -6.41
C SER A 558 -16.91 0.32 -6.55
N PHE A 559 -16.38 -0.19 -7.66
CA PHE A 559 -14.95 -0.22 -7.96
C PHE A 559 -14.70 0.28 -9.39
N CYS A 560 -13.51 0.81 -9.62
CA CYS A 560 -13.14 1.51 -10.85
C CYS A 560 -12.72 0.58 -11.99
N GLN A 561 -12.44 -0.69 -11.68
CA GLN A 561 -12.10 -1.73 -12.62
C GLN A 561 -13.02 -2.96 -12.36
N PRO A 562 -13.27 -3.83 -13.35
CA PRO A 562 -14.12 -5.00 -13.16
C PRO A 562 -13.49 -6.01 -12.18
N GLU A 563 -14.30 -6.71 -11.39
CA GLU A 563 -13.80 -7.76 -10.50
C GLU A 563 -13.19 -8.92 -11.32
N ARG A 564 -11.96 -9.32 -10.97
CA ARG A 564 -11.23 -10.45 -11.56
C ARG A 564 -10.97 -11.49 -10.47
N VAL A 565 -11.34 -12.74 -10.72
CA VAL A 565 -11.06 -13.88 -9.83
C VAL A 565 -10.25 -14.93 -10.60
N SER A 566 -9.10 -15.33 -10.07
CA SER A 566 -8.25 -16.38 -10.63
C SER A 566 -7.83 -17.37 -9.56
N PHE A 567 -7.89 -18.67 -9.86
CA PHE A 567 -7.58 -19.74 -8.92
C PHE A 567 -6.17 -20.32 -9.15
N HIS A 568 -5.47 -20.60 -8.05
CA HIS A 568 -4.10 -21.12 -8.05
C HIS A 568 -4.12 -22.65 -7.95
N ALA A 569 -4.21 -23.33 -9.10
CA ALA A 569 -4.32 -24.79 -9.17
C ALA A 569 -3.09 -25.51 -8.56
N GLU A 570 -1.91 -24.92 -8.68
CA GLU A 570 -0.65 -25.38 -8.11
C GLU A 570 -0.68 -25.38 -6.58
N ALA A 571 -1.30 -24.37 -5.97
CA ALA A 571 -1.46 -24.29 -4.52
C ALA A 571 -2.42 -25.37 -4.01
N LEU A 572 -3.52 -25.64 -4.73
CA LEU A 572 -4.45 -26.74 -4.43
C LEU A 572 -3.77 -28.12 -4.58
N LEU A 573 -2.97 -28.31 -5.62
CA LEU A 573 -2.17 -29.53 -5.81
C LEU A 573 -1.12 -29.69 -4.70
N GLY A 574 -0.47 -28.60 -4.30
CA GLY A 574 0.48 -28.57 -3.18
C GLY A 574 -0.18 -28.99 -1.86
N LEU A 575 -1.37 -28.46 -1.54
CA LEU A 575 -2.17 -28.87 -0.39
C LEU A 575 -2.52 -30.37 -0.45
N PHE A 576 -3.05 -30.83 -1.59
CA PHE A 576 -3.41 -32.25 -1.79
C PHE A 576 -2.19 -33.16 -1.56
N LEU A 577 -1.06 -32.87 -2.20
CA LEU A 577 0.16 -33.68 -2.12
C LEU A 577 0.75 -33.63 -0.69
N GLY A 578 0.76 -32.47 -0.05
CA GLY A 578 1.21 -32.32 1.33
C GLY A 578 0.43 -33.20 2.31
N ILE A 579 -0.91 -33.14 2.26
CA ILE A 579 -1.79 -34.00 3.07
C ILE A 579 -1.57 -35.48 2.71
N PHE A 580 -1.57 -35.82 1.42
CA PHE A 580 -1.38 -37.19 0.95
C PHE A 580 -0.07 -37.80 1.43
N PHE A 581 1.06 -37.12 1.26
CA PHE A 581 2.36 -37.64 1.68
C PHE A 581 2.47 -37.70 3.21
N ALA A 582 1.96 -36.71 3.95
CA ALA A 582 1.94 -36.76 5.41
C ALA A 582 1.18 -37.99 5.93
N ILE A 583 -0.01 -38.28 5.39
CA ILE A 583 -0.80 -39.46 5.77
C ILE A 583 -0.13 -40.75 5.28
N PHE A 584 0.36 -40.77 4.04
CA PHE A 584 1.01 -41.94 3.43
C PHE A 584 2.25 -42.37 4.23
N PHE A 585 3.16 -41.44 4.52
CA PHE A 585 4.37 -41.74 5.30
C PHE A 585 4.07 -42.07 6.76
N ASN A 586 3.06 -41.46 7.38
CA ASN A 586 2.59 -41.86 8.71
C ASN A 586 2.10 -43.32 8.73
N ARG A 587 1.30 -43.72 7.73
CA ARG A 587 0.83 -45.12 7.58
C ARG A 587 1.96 -46.08 7.26
N LEU A 588 2.90 -45.69 6.40
CA LEU A 588 4.09 -46.48 6.06
C LEU A 588 4.97 -46.71 7.30
N ALA A 589 5.18 -45.66 8.10
CA ALA A 589 5.91 -45.75 9.37
C ALA A 589 5.18 -46.67 10.37
N GLY A 590 3.85 -46.55 10.49
CA GLY A 590 3.04 -47.44 11.33
C GLY A 590 3.10 -48.91 10.92
N LEU A 591 3.15 -49.21 9.61
CA LEU A 591 3.18 -50.57 9.08
C LEU A 591 4.56 -51.23 9.13
N TYR A 592 5.64 -50.47 8.88
CA TYR A 592 6.99 -51.03 8.73
C TYR A 592 7.98 -50.57 9.80
N VAL A 593 8.04 -49.26 10.08
CA VAL A 593 9.04 -48.68 10.99
C VAL A 593 8.71 -49.00 12.45
N VAL A 594 7.47 -48.78 12.91
CA VAL A 594 7.07 -49.05 14.30
C VAL A 594 7.23 -50.53 14.68
N PRO A 595 6.82 -51.53 13.87
CA PRO A 595 7.09 -52.93 14.18
C PRO A 595 8.58 -53.30 14.10
N TRP A 596 9.37 -52.66 13.25
CA TRP A 596 10.83 -52.83 13.22
C TRP A 596 11.49 -52.28 14.50
N ILE A 597 11.14 -51.07 14.93
CA ILE A 597 11.60 -50.47 16.20
C ILE A 597 11.21 -51.38 17.37
N ARG A 598 9.94 -51.79 17.48
CA ARG A 598 9.47 -52.71 18.54
C ARG A 598 10.29 -54.00 18.57
N ARG A 599 10.52 -54.66 17.42
CA ARG A 599 11.33 -55.89 17.33
C ARG A 599 12.81 -55.68 17.66
N ARG A 600 13.36 -54.48 17.48
CA ARG A 600 14.75 -54.18 17.87
C ARG A 600 14.84 -53.82 19.36
N TYR A 601 13.88 -53.07 19.90
CA TYR A 601 13.74 -52.79 21.33
C TYR A 601 13.53 -54.07 22.15
N HIS A 602 12.62 -54.97 21.72
CA HIS A 602 12.43 -56.26 22.40
C HIS A 602 13.70 -57.11 22.40
N ARG A 603 14.44 -57.19 21.28
CA ARG A 603 15.72 -57.92 21.21
C ARG A 603 16.82 -57.31 22.08
N PHE A 604 16.89 -55.98 22.16
CA PHE A 604 17.80 -55.27 23.05
C PHE A 604 17.46 -55.56 24.52
N ARG A 605 16.18 -55.46 24.90
CA ARG A 605 15.70 -55.76 26.25
C ARG A 605 15.89 -57.23 26.63
N SER A 606 15.66 -58.18 25.73
CA SER A 606 15.88 -59.61 25.99
C SER A 606 17.38 -59.97 26.08
N GLY A 607 18.23 -59.26 25.35
CA GLY A 607 19.69 -59.40 25.47
C GLY A 607 20.22 -58.85 26.80
N LEU A 608 19.66 -57.75 27.29
CA LEU A 608 19.96 -57.18 28.61
C LEU A 608 19.47 -58.01 29.80
N THR A 609 18.54 -58.96 29.59
CA THR A 609 18.10 -59.93 30.61
C THR A 609 18.78 -61.31 30.46
N ALA A 610 19.72 -61.43 29.51
CA ALA A 610 20.54 -62.63 29.30
C ALA A 610 22.02 -62.41 29.67
N PHE A 611 22.35 -61.18 30.10
CA PHE A 611 23.50 -60.81 30.91
C PHE A 611 23.02 -60.61 32.36
#